data_AF-A0A828RQ96-F1
#
_entry.id   AF-A0A828RQ96-F1
#
_cell.length_a   1.000
_cell.length_b   1.000
_cell.length_c   1.000
_cell.angle_alpha   90.00
_cell.angle_beta   90.00
_cell.angle_gamma   90.00
#
_symmetry.space_group_name_H-M   'P 1'
#
loop_
_entity.id
_entity.type
_entity.pdbx_description
1 polymer ?
#
loop_
_entity_poly.entity_id
_entity_poly.type
_entity_poly.pdbx_seq_one_letter_code
_entity_poly.pdbx_strand_id
1 'polypeptide(L)' 'MEKTHQEIELEPVIKIEEWIFLLLLAMIPIVNLVSFIYYSFSKRVNTNKRNFAKAVLTYLIVLMLLVILTTVLR' A
#
# COMPACT_ATOMS: atom_id res chain seq x y z
N MET A 1 29.57 -29.56 -3.06
CA MET A 1 29.15 -28.24 -3.58
C MET A 1 27.64 -28.20 -3.46
N GLU A 2 27.08 -27.61 -2.40
CA GLU A 2 25.63 -27.58 -2.27
C GLU A 2 25.22 -26.30 -1.54
N LYS A 3 25.11 -25.21 -2.30
CA LYS A 3 24.30 -24.07 -1.88
C LYS A 3 22.89 -24.40 -2.36
N THR A 4 22.10 -24.93 -1.43
CA THR A 4 20.67 -25.20 -1.56
C THR A 4 19.98 -24.06 -2.30
N HIS A 5 19.39 -24.35 -3.45
CA HIS A 5 18.43 -23.45 -4.08
C HIS A 5 17.28 -23.29 -3.09
N GLN A 6 17.29 -22.19 -2.34
CA GLN A 6 16.10 -21.74 -1.64
C GLN A 6 15.11 -21.41 -2.76
N GLU A 7 14.19 -22.33 -3.04
CA GLU A 7 13.02 -22.06 -3.87
C GLU A 7 12.32 -20.86 -3.23
N ILE A 8 12.52 -19.67 -3.79
CA ILE A 8 11.90 -18.45 -3.28
C ILE A 8 10.41 -18.63 -3.51
N GLU A 9 9.66 -18.90 -2.44
CA GLU A 9 8.21 -18.98 -2.51
C GLU A 9 7.69 -17.57 -2.85
N LEU A 10 7.35 -17.37 -4.12
CA LEU A 10 6.84 -16.11 -4.63
C LEU A 10 5.35 -16.00 -4.30
N GLU A 11 4.96 -14.79 -3.89
CA GLU A 11 3.54 -14.46 -3.76
C GLU A 11 2.84 -14.53 -5.12
N PRO A 12 1.59 -15.00 -5.17
CA PRO A 12 0.84 -15.08 -6.41
C PRO A 12 0.70 -13.71 -7.08
N VAL A 13 0.72 -13.70 -8.41
CA VAL A 13 0.55 -12.47 -9.18
C VAL A 13 -0.87 -11.92 -8.96
N ILE A 14 -0.95 -10.65 -8.59
CA ILE A 14 -2.22 -9.92 -8.47
C ILE A 14 -2.70 -9.57 -9.88
N LYS A 15 -3.97 -9.88 -10.17
CA LYS A 15 -4.59 -9.56 -11.46
C LYS A 15 -4.73 -8.05 -11.68
N ILE A 16 -4.76 -7.63 -12.94
CA ILE A 16 -4.92 -6.22 -13.30
C ILE A 16 -6.23 -5.60 -12.78
N GLU A 17 -7.32 -6.38 -12.77
CA GLU A 17 -8.62 -5.93 -12.25
C GLU A 17 -8.57 -5.53 -10.77
N GLU A 18 -7.80 -6.26 -9.96
CA GLU A 18 -7.57 -5.93 -8.55
C GLU A 18 -6.73 -4.66 -8.39
N TRP A 19 -5.72 -4.45 -9.25
CA TRP A 19 -4.94 -3.21 -9.25
C TRP A 19 -5.79 -2.00 -9.61
N ILE A 20 -6.64 -2.12 -10.64
CA ILE A 20 -7.57 -1.07 -11.03
C ILE A 20 -8.52 -0.74 -9.86
N PHE A 21 -9.06 -1.76 -9.18
CA PHE A 21 -9.90 -1.55 -8.01
C PHE A 21 -9.15 -0.82 -6.88
N LEU A 22 -7.91 -1.21 -6.57
CA LEU A 22 -7.09 -0.55 -5.55
C LEU A 22 -6.79 0.91 -5.89
N LEU A 23 -6.55 1.21 -7.17
CA LEU A 23 -6.33 2.58 -7.63
C LEU A 23 -7.61 3.43 -7.55
N LEU A 24 -8.75 2.88 -7.92
CA LEU A 24 -10.05 3.56 -7.76
C LEU A 24 -10.35 3.84 -6.28
N LEU A 25 -10.07 2.87 -5.41
CA LEU A 25 -10.21 3.02 -3.96
C LEU A 25 -9.28 4.12 -3.42
N ALA A 26 -8.04 4.20 -3.95
CA ALA A 26 -7.06 5.23 -3.63
C ALA A 26 -7.52 6.66 -3.93
N MET A 27 -8.38 6.82 -4.94
CA MET A 27 -8.89 8.12 -5.37
C MET A 27 -10.03 8.66 -4.48
N ILE A 28 -10.61 7.85 -3.58
CA ILE A 28 -11.74 8.25 -2.73
C ILE A 28 -11.25 8.59 -1.31
N PRO A 29 -10.96 9.86 -0.97
CA PRO A 29 -10.14 10.23 0.18
C PRO A 29 -10.57 9.63 1.53
N ILE A 30 -11.87 9.53 1.80
CA ILE A 30 -12.40 9.04 3.09
C ILE A 30 -12.47 7.50 3.16
N VAL A 31 -12.96 6.86 2.10
CA VAL A 31 -13.06 5.38 2.02
C VAL A 31 -11.67 4.73 1.97
N ASN A 32 -10.70 5.50 1.50
CA ASN A 32 -9.33 5.07 1.30
C ASN A 32 -8.61 4.69 2.59
N LEU A 33 -8.79 5.48 3.66
CA LEU A 33 -7.98 5.36 4.86
C LEU A 33 -8.27 4.07 5.63
N VAL A 34 -9.55 3.76 5.87
CA VAL A 34 -9.96 2.54 6.59
C VAL A 34 -9.56 1.29 5.81
N SER A 35 -9.81 1.30 4.49
CA SER A 35 -9.52 0.17 3.62
C SER A 35 -8.01 -0.12 3.53
N PHE A 36 -7.18 0.93 3.38
CA PHE A 36 -5.73 0.73 3.34
C PHE A 36 -5.11 0.45 4.70
N ILE A 37 -5.66 0.95 5.81
CA ILE A 37 -5.28 0.48 7.14
C ILE A 37 -5.54 -1.03 7.23
N TYR A 38 -6.75 -1.49 6.89
CA TYR A 38 -7.09 -2.91 6.90
C TYR A 38 -6.14 -3.73 6.03
N TYR A 39 -5.89 -3.31 4.78
CA TYR A 39 -4.98 -4.04 3.88
C TYR A 39 -3.52 -3.99 4.32
N SER A 40 -3.05 -2.92 4.95
CA SER A 40 -1.64 -2.77 5.38
C SER A 40 -1.26 -3.69 6.55
N PHE A 41 -2.22 -4.01 7.42
CA PHE A 41 -2.00 -4.83 8.61
C PHE A 41 -2.61 -6.24 8.53
N SER A 42 -3.41 -6.53 7.51
CA SER A 42 -3.97 -7.86 7.33
C SER A 42 -2.90 -8.87 6.88
N LYS A 43 -2.77 -9.97 7.64
CA LYS A 43 -1.92 -11.12 7.29
C LYS A 43 -2.51 -12.01 6.20
N ARG A 44 -3.79 -11.82 5.86
CA ARG A 44 -4.52 -12.62 4.86
C ARG A 44 -4.47 -12.02 3.45
N VAL A 45 -3.75 -10.92 3.28
CA VAL A 45 -3.68 -10.16 2.04
C VAL A 45 -2.29 -10.35 1.42
N ASN A 46 -2.27 -10.56 0.11
CA ASN A 46 -1.06 -10.65 -0.70
C ASN A 46 -0.07 -9.54 -0.37
N THR A 47 1.20 -9.91 -0.21
CA THR A 47 2.25 -8.98 0.21
C THR A 47 2.39 -7.75 -0.69
N ASN A 48 2.18 -7.88 -2.00
CA ASN A 48 2.25 -6.74 -2.92
C ASN A 48 1.15 -5.71 -2.65
N LYS A 49 -0.09 -6.16 -2.43
CA LYS A 49 -1.22 -5.30 -2.07
C LYS A 49 -1.06 -4.69 -0.68
N ARG A 50 -0.53 -5.46 0.27
CA ARG A 50 -0.20 -4.97 1.61
C ARG A 50 0.85 -3.86 1.56
N ASN A 51 1.89 -4.02 0.74
CA ASN A 51 2.94 -3.03 0.56
C ASN A 51 2.43 -1.78 -0.17
N PHE A 52 1.56 -1.95 -1.17
CA PHE A 52 0.89 -0.83 -1.82
C PHE A 52 0.05 -0.01 -0.84
N ALA A 53 -0.74 -0.67 0.01
CA ALA A 53 -1.53 0.00 1.05
C ALA A 53 -0.66 0.81 2.01
N LYS A 54 0.48 0.26 2.43
CA LYS A 54 1.47 0.97 3.27
C LYS A 54 2.04 2.18 2.54
N ALA A 55 2.39 2.05 1.25
CA ALA A 55 2.93 3.14 0.46
C ALA A 55 1.94 4.31 0.33
N VAL A 56 0.65 4.02 0.07
CA VAL A 56 -0.39 5.05 0.01
C VAL A 56 -0.56 5.74 1.36
N LEU A 57 -0.60 5.01 2.47
CA LEU A 57 -0.69 5.61 3.81
C LEU A 57 0.49 6.54 4.11
N THR A 58 1.72 6.09 3.83
CA THR A 58 2.93 6.90 4.02
C THR A 58 2.89 8.15 3.14
N TYR A 59 2.47 8.02 1.88
CA TYR A 59 2.31 9.15 0.97
C TYR A 59 1.32 10.19 1.49
N LEU A 60 0.17 9.76 2.03
CA LEU A 60 -0.81 10.65 2.63
C LEU A 60 -0.25 11.38 3.87
N ILE A 61 0.51 10.69 4.72
CA ILE A 61 1.17 11.31 5.88
C ILE A 61 2.17 12.38 5.42
N VAL A 62 3.00 12.07 4.43
CA VAL A 62 3.98 13.02 3.88
C VAL A 62 3.27 14.25 3.31
N LEU A 63 2.22 14.07 2.50
CA LEU A 63 1.43 15.19 1.97
C LEU A 63 0.83 16.04 3.09
N MET A 64 0.26 15.41 4.12
CA MET A 64 -0.29 16.11 5.27
C MET A 64 0.75 16.97 5.98
N LEU A 65 1.96 16.43 6.21
CA LEU A 65 3.06 17.17 6.81
C LEU A 65 3.51 18.36 5.96
N LEU A 66 3.58 18.19 4.63
CA LEU A 66 3.93 19.27 3.71
C LEU A 66 2.89 20.39 3.70
N VAL A 67 1.59 20.05 3.71
CA VAL A 67 0.50 21.04 3.81
C VAL A 67 0.57 21.79 5.14
N ILE A 68 0.79 21.09 6.26
CA ILE A 68 0.93 21.74 7.56
C ILE A 68 2.14 22.68 7.57
N LEU A 69 3.30 22.22 7.09
CA LEU A 69 4.51 23.04 7.05
C LEU A 69 4.31 24.32 6.23
N THR A 70 3.74 24.19 5.03
CA THR A 70 3.50 25.34 4.14
C THR A 70 2.43 26.31 4.67
N THR A 71 1.42 25.81 5.36
CA THR A 71 0.38 26.67 5.97
C THR A 71 0.85 27.37 7.24
N VAL A 72 1.74 26.76 8.02
CA VAL A 72 2.33 27.35 9.24
C VAL A 72 3.45 28.34 8.90
N LEU A 73 4.25 28.06 7.86
CA LEU A 73 5.33 28.93 7.38
C LEU A 73 4.83 30.11 6.52
N ARG A 74 3.53 30.14 6.21
CA ARG A 74 2.90 31.21 5.42
C ARG A 74 2.90 32.55 6.14
#